data_AF-A0A2D2D768-F1
#
_entry.id   AF-A0A2D2D768-F1
#
_cell.length_a   1.000
_cell.length_b   1.000
_cell.length_c   1.000
_cell.angle_alpha   90.00
_cell.angle_beta   90.00
_cell.angle_gamma   90.00
#
_symmetry.space_group_name_H-M   'P 1'
#
loop_
_entity.id
_entity.type
_entity.pdbx_description
1 polymer ?
#
loop_
_entity_poly.entity_id
_entity_poly.type
_entity_poly.pdbx_seq_one_letter_code
_entity_poly.pdbx_strand_id
1 'polypeptide(L)'
;MKAWQVEGLLRRRRRQTALAAYIFFGAAWTLFAYWLFEIAITPWASWRIAPVLEFAPFCLFLFLTAFQSALQNYQIRTRRLATAWEYLTTSEQFWPS
;
A
#
# COMPACT_ATOMS: atom_id res chain seq x y z
N MET A 1 22.45 22.68 5.07
CA MET A 1 21.44 22.47 4.00
C MET A 1 20.54 23.69 3.97
N LYS A 2 20.34 24.32 2.79
CA LYS A 2 19.46 25.51 2.69
C LYS A 2 18.00 25.06 2.78
N ALA A 3 17.13 25.83 3.44
CA ALA A 3 15.70 25.49 3.63
C ALA A 3 14.99 25.13 2.31
N TRP A 4 15.32 25.83 1.22
CA TRP A 4 14.82 25.57 -0.13
C TRP A 4 15.16 24.17 -0.69
N GLN A 5 16.31 23.60 -0.34
CA GLN A 5 16.68 22.24 -0.77
C GLN A 5 15.81 21.19 -0.07
N VAL A 6 15.50 21.40 1.21
CA VAL A 6 14.66 20.48 2.01
C VAL A 6 13.23 20.46 1.46
N GLU A 7 12.67 21.62 1.12
CA GLU A 7 11.34 21.70 0.52
C GLU A 7 11.25 21.01 -0.84
N GLY A 8 12.29 21.15 -1.67
CA GLY A 8 12.37 20.45 -2.95
C GLY A 8 12.41 18.93 -2.79
N LEU A 9 13.17 18.42 -1.82
CA LEU A 9 13.25 17.00 -1.51
C LEU A 9 11.92 16.46 -0.95
N LEU A 10 11.25 17.21 -0.08
CA LEU A 10 9.95 16.83 0.48
C LEU A 10 8.88 16.73 -0.61
N ARG A 11 8.83 17.66 -1.56
CA ARG A 11 7.88 17.58 -2.70
C ARG A 11 8.13 16.36 -3.57
N ARG A 12 9.40 16.05 -3.87
CA ARG A 12 9.77 14.84 -4.63
C ARG A 12 9.37 13.57 -3.90
N ARG A 13 9.66 13.49 -2.60
CA ARG A 13 9.32 12.34 -1.76
C ARG A 13 7.81 12.14 -1.65
N ARG A 14 7.04 13.23 -1.52
CA ARG A 14 5.56 13.18 -1.54
C ARG A 14 5.04 12.54 -2.83
N ARG A 15 5.54 12.95 -4.00
CA ARG A 15 5.12 12.37 -5.29
C ARG A 15 5.52 10.90 -5.41
N GLN A 16 6.72 10.54 -4.96
CA GLN A 16 7.20 9.16 -4.99
C GLN A 16 6.35 8.26 -4.09
N THR A 17 6.02 8.68 -2.87
CA THR A 17 5.19 7.89 -1.95
C THR A 17 3.74 7.79 -2.43
N ALA A 18 3.22 8.84 -3.09
CA ALA A 18 1.89 8.80 -3.73
C ALA A 18 1.86 7.75 -4.87
N LEU A 19 2.82 7.83 -5.79
CA LEU A 19 2.92 6.88 -6.91
C LEU A 19 3.10 5.44 -6.39
N ALA A 20 3.99 5.24 -5.42
CA ALA A 20 4.22 3.93 -4.80
C ALA A 20 2.93 3.38 -4.19
N ALA A 21 2.18 4.20 -3.44
CA ALA A 21 0.91 3.77 -2.84
C ALA A 21 -0.09 3.29 -3.90
N TYR A 22 -0.29 4.03 -5.00
CA TYR A 22 -1.20 3.63 -6.07
C TYR A 22 -0.71 2.38 -6.82
N ILE A 23 0.59 2.29 -7.13
CA ILE A 23 1.17 1.15 -7.84
C ILE A 23 1.02 -0.12 -6.99
N PHE A 24 1.42 -0.07 -5.72
CA PHE A 24 1.33 -1.22 -4.82
C PHE A 24 -0.12 -1.60 -4.55
N PHE A 25 -1.03 -0.63 -4.41
CA PHE A 25 -2.45 -0.92 -4.21
C PHE A 25 -3.09 -1.56 -5.44
N GLY A 26 -2.81 -1.04 -6.64
CA GLY A 26 -3.29 -1.61 -7.89
C GLY A 26 -2.73 -3.02 -8.13
N ALA A 27 -1.43 -3.22 -7.90
CA ALA A 27 -0.79 -4.53 -7.99
C ALA A 27 -1.37 -5.52 -6.97
N ALA A 28 -1.57 -5.08 -5.71
CA ALA A 28 -2.16 -5.89 -4.66
C ALA A 28 -3.56 -6.37 -5.05
N TRP A 29 -4.43 -5.47 -5.52
CA TRP A 29 -5.78 -5.83 -5.96
C TRP A 29 -5.79 -6.74 -7.18
N THR A 30 -4.92 -6.48 -8.16
CA THR A 30 -4.83 -7.30 -9.37
C THR A 30 -4.42 -8.73 -9.04
N LEU A 31 -3.37 -8.87 -8.22
CA LEU A 31 -2.88 -10.19 -7.78
C LEU A 31 -3.87 -10.89 -6.86
N PHE A 32 -4.52 -10.15 -5.96
CA PHE A 32 -5.54 -10.69 -5.07
C PHE A 32 -6.76 -11.19 -5.84
N ALA A 33 -7.26 -10.43 -6.82
CA ALA A 33 -8.38 -10.83 -7.65
C ALA A 33 -8.04 -12.06 -8.51
N TYR A 34 -6.85 -12.09 -9.11
CA TYR A 34 -6.35 -13.26 -9.84
C TYR A 34 -6.26 -14.48 -8.92
N TRP A 35 -5.69 -14.33 -7.73
CA TRP A 35 -5.58 -15.39 -6.75
C TRP A 35 -6.95 -15.91 -6.29
N LEU A 36 -7.91 -15.01 -6.04
CA LEU A 36 -9.27 -15.38 -5.65
C LEU A 36 -9.99 -16.14 -6.78
N PHE A 37 -9.76 -15.75 -8.03
CA PHE A 37 -10.29 -16.43 -9.20
C PHE A 37 -9.72 -17.85 -9.32
N GLU A 38 -8.40 -18.02 -9.18
CA GLU A 38 -7.72 -19.33 -9.18
C GLU A 38 -8.28 -20.27 -8.09
N ILE A 39 -8.53 -19.75 -6.88
CA ILE A 39 -9.19 -20.51 -5.81
C ILE A 39 -10.58 -20.98 -6.21
N ALA A 40 -11.37 -20.08 -6.79
CA ALA A 40 -12.76 -20.35 -7.12
C ALA A 40 -12.90 -21.44 -8.19
N ILE A 41 -11.94 -21.54 -9.12
CA ILE A 41 -11.95 -22.54 -10.21
C ILE A 41 -11.21 -23.84 -9.86
N THR A 42 -10.36 -23.85 -8.82
CA THR A 42 -9.54 -25.02 -8.48
C THR A 42 -10.34 -26.08 -7.70
N PRO A 43 -10.35 -27.36 -8.11
CA PRO A 43 -11.02 -28.43 -7.38
C PRO A 43 -10.38 -28.69 -6.00
N TRP A 44 -11.19 -28.56 -4.94
CA TRP A 44 -10.80 -28.64 -3.53
C TRP A 44 -10.32 -30.04 -3.08
N ALA A 45 -10.52 -31.07 -3.91
CA ALA A 45 -10.05 -32.43 -3.65
C ALA A 45 -8.54 -32.62 -3.87
N SER A 46 -7.87 -31.62 -4.44
CA SER A 46 -6.44 -31.68 -4.77
C SER A 46 -5.61 -31.17 -3.58
N TRP A 47 -4.55 -31.88 -3.20
CA TRP A 47 -3.53 -31.47 -2.21
C TRP A 47 -2.75 -30.18 -2.61
N ARG A 48 -3.23 -29.43 -3.60
CA ARG A 48 -2.67 -28.19 -4.16
C ARG A 48 -3.10 -26.91 -3.42
N ILE A 49 -3.79 -27.04 -2.27
CA ILE A 49 -4.23 -25.89 -1.46
C ILE A 49 -3.04 -25.21 -0.73
N ALA A 50 -1.97 -25.96 -0.43
CA ALA A 50 -0.79 -25.42 0.26
C ALA A 50 -0.13 -24.21 -0.47
N PRO A 51 0.24 -24.30 -1.77
CA PRO A 51 0.83 -23.16 -2.49
C PRO A 51 -0.12 -21.96 -2.65
N VAL A 52 -1.43 -22.19 -2.63
CA VAL A 52 -2.43 -21.11 -2.66
C VAL A 52 -2.38 -20.30 -1.36
N LEU A 53 -2.25 -20.95 -0.21
CA LEU A 53 -2.15 -20.28 1.09
C LEU A 53 -0.83 -19.53 1.26
N GLU A 54 0.26 -20.03 0.68
CA GLU A 54 1.56 -19.37 0.69
C GLU A 54 1.58 -18.03 -0.07
N PHE A 55 0.63 -17.82 -0.98
CA PHE A 55 0.53 -16.57 -1.76
C PHE A 55 -0.23 -15.46 -1.03
N ALA A 56 -1.10 -15.79 -0.08
CA ALA A 56 -1.86 -14.79 0.69
C ALA A 56 -0.97 -13.81 1.49
N PRO A 57 0.12 -14.25 2.17
CA PRO A 57 1.09 -13.35 2.79
C PRO A 57 1.71 -12.34 1.81
N PHE A 58 1.93 -12.73 0.56
CA PHE A 58 2.49 -11.85 -0.46
C PHE A 58 1.51 -10.73 -0.86
N CYS A 59 0.22 -11.07 -1.07
CA CYS A 59 -0.83 -10.08 -1.28
C CYS A 59 -0.95 -9.12 -0.08
N LEU A 60 -0.95 -9.67 1.14
CA LEU A 60 -1.00 -8.87 2.36
C LEU A 60 0.19 -7.91 2.46
N PHE A 61 1.40 -8.38 2.14
CA PHE A 61 2.60 -7.55 2.12
C PHE A 61 2.47 -6.37 1.16
N LEU A 62 1.93 -6.58 -0.05
CA LEU A 62 1.69 -5.49 -1.00
C LEU A 62 0.68 -4.47 -0.48
N PHE A 63 -0.42 -4.92 0.14
CA PHE A 63 -1.38 -4.02 0.78
C PHE A 63 -0.75 -3.20 1.92
N LEU A 64 0.06 -3.84 2.76
CA LEU A 64 0.77 -3.16 3.85
C LEU A 64 1.79 -2.15 3.31
N THR A 65 2.48 -2.48 2.22
CA THR A 65 3.45 -1.57 1.57
C THR A 65 2.74 -0.36 0.93
N ALA A 66 1.58 -0.59 0.31
CA ALA A 66 0.72 0.47 -0.19
C ALA A 66 0.25 1.40 0.94
N PHE A 67 -0.24 0.81 2.04
CA PHE A 67 -0.67 1.53 3.24
C PHE A 67 0.48 2.34 3.85
N GLN A 68 1.66 1.75 4.01
CA GLN A 68 2.83 2.44 4.54
C GLN A 68 3.24 3.63 3.67
N SER A 69 3.18 3.47 2.34
CA SER A 69 3.47 4.55 1.39
C SER A 69 2.45 5.68 1.52
N ALA A 70 1.17 5.35 1.69
CA ALA A 70 0.11 6.32 1.89
C ALA A 70 0.22 7.05 3.24
N LEU A 71 0.54 6.33 4.32
CA LEU A 71 0.82 6.91 5.64
C LEU A 71 2.02 7.87 5.59
N GLN A 72 3.11 7.50 4.91
CA GLN A 72 4.26 8.39 4.73
C GLN A 72 3.89 9.65 3.94
N ASN A 73 3.06 9.53 2.91
CA ASN A 73 2.56 10.69 2.18
C ASN A 73 1.74 11.62 3.09
N TYR A 74 0.84 11.04 3.90
CA TYR A 74 0.04 11.77 4.87
C TYR A 74 0.90 12.52 5.89
N GLN A 75 1.92 11.87 6.46
CA GLN A 75 2.88 12.51 7.38
C GLN A 75 3.63 13.67 6.73
N ILE A 76 4.03 13.53 5.45
CA ILE A 76 4.70 14.60 4.70
C ILE A 76 3.74 15.76 4.43
N ARG A 77 2.48 15.48 4.10
CA ARG A 77 1.45 16.50 3.81
C ARG A 77 1.09 17.30 5.06
N THR A 78 0.87 16.62 6.18
CA THR A 78 0.50 17.21 7.46
C THR A 78 1.69 17.75 8.25
N ARG A 79 2.93 17.47 7.79
CA ARG A 79 4.19 17.76 8.48
C ARG A 79 4.20 17.25 9.93
N ARG A 80 3.47 16.17 10.19
CA ARG A 80 3.30 15.55 11.50
C ARG A 80 3.63 14.08 11.43
N LEU A 81 4.31 13.57 12.45
CA LEU A 81 4.44 12.13 12.69
C LEU A 81 3.11 11.59 13.22
N ALA A 82 2.30 11.07 12.31
CA ALA A 82 1.03 10.42 12.64
C ALA A 82 1.21 8.89 12.76
N THR A 83 0.46 8.28 13.66
CA THR A 83 0.40 6.81 13.77
C THR A 83 -0.51 6.20 12.71
N ALA A 84 -0.40 4.89 12.50
CA ALA A 84 -1.30 4.16 11.59
C ALA A 84 -2.77 4.32 11.99
N TRP A 85 -3.07 4.32 13.30
CA TRP A 85 -4.43 4.50 13.80
C TRP A 85 -4.97 5.90 13.54
N GLU A 86 -4.16 6.93 13.78
CA GLU A 86 -4.55 8.32 13.46
C GLU A 86 -4.81 8.51 11.97
N TYR A 87 -4.05 7.85 11.10
CA TYR A 87 -4.27 7.90 9.66
C TYR A 87 -5.54 7.16 9.22
N LEU A 88 -5.87 6.04 9.86
CA LEU A 88 -7.12 5.31 9.59
C LEU A 88 -8.37 6.03 10.10
N THR A 89 -8.22 6.86 11.13
CA THR A 89 -9.32 7.59 11.78
C THR A 89 -9.39 9.07 11.41
N THR A 90 -8.52 9.53 10.52
CA THR A 90 -8.50 10.93 10.08
C THR A 90 -9.71 11.25 9.20
N SER A 91 -10.27 12.45 9.36
CA SER A 91 -11.28 13.00 8.45
C SER A 91 -10.65 13.64 7.20
N GLU A 92 -9.32 13.75 7.16
CA GLU A 92 -8.62 14.22 5.97
C GLU A 92 -8.65 13.19 4.84
N GLN A 93 -8.34 13.64 3.62
CA GLN A 93 -8.25 12.77 2.45
C GLN A 93 -7.29 11.61 2.72
N PHE A 94 -7.87 10.41 2.77
CA PHE A 94 -7.17 9.15 3.02
C PHE A 94 -6.10 8.89 1.95
N TRP A 95 -6.48 9.00 0.67
CA TRP A 95 -5.57 8.72 -0.43
C TRP A 95 -4.56 9.86 -0.67
N PRO A 96 -3.32 9.53 -1.07
CA PRO A 96 -2.29 10.51 -1.32
C PRO A 96 -2.59 11.37 -2.56
N SER A 97 -2.25 12.65 -2.46
CA SER A 97 -2.42 13.68 -3.50
C SER A 97 -1.13 14.45 -3.78
#